data_AF-A0AAI9PCS9-F1
#
_entry.id   AF-A0AAI9PCS9-F1
#
_cell.length_a   1.000
_cell.length_b   1.000
_cell.length_c   1.000
_cell.angle_alpha   90.00
_cell.angle_beta   90.00
_cell.angle_gamma   90.00
#
_symmetry.space_group_name_H-M   'P 1'
#
loop_
_entity.id
_entity.type
_entity.pdbx_description
1 polymer ?
#
loop_
_entity_poly.entity_id
_entity_poly.type
_entity_poly.pdbx_seq_one_letter_code
_entity_poly.pdbx_strand_id
1 'polypeptide(L)'
;MTRIVPVLAAGLLISPLLHAMPLNYTIATDKTAIALSWQAFGHLSQASLDGVTGNITLDAEKEMDDRIDVKIPISTLQASNGLLTYQLKSSLFFDAEHYPDIRFTSSRVVALGHGHFRVFGSLSVKNIQRPVILDATLEEHGGNVSGEEALSLHATTAISRSAFNMDRFTGVVDDRVAISIDIQAKARHTA
;
A
#
# COMPACT_ATOMS: atom_id res chain seq x y z
N MET A 1 -45.51 -50.71 -41.28
CA MET A 1 -44.58 -49.64 -41.67
C MET A 1 -44.66 -48.55 -40.60
N THR A 2 -43.81 -48.63 -39.58
CA THR A 2 -43.90 -47.77 -38.39
C THR A 2 -42.75 -46.76 -38.44
N ARG A 3 -43.05 -45.48 -38.57
CA ARG A 3 -42.07 -44.39 -38.64
C ARG A 3 -41.69 -43.92 -37.25
N ILE A 4 -40.40 -43.97 -36.92
CA ILE A 4 -39.82 -43.41 -35.69
C ILE A 4 -39.35 -41.99 -36.01
N VAL A 5 -39.82 -41.01 -35.24
CA VAL A 5 -39.37 -39.62 -35.27
C VAL A 5 -38.30 -39.46 -34.19
N PRO A 6 -37.08 -38.95 -34.48
CA PRO A 6 -36.11 -38.66 -33.44
C PRO A 6 -36.39 -37.27 -32.87
N VAL A 7 -36.60 -37.20 -31.55
CA VAL A 7 -36.61 -35.94 -30.80
C VAL A 7 -35.17 -35.55 -30.54
N LEU A 8 -34.72 -34.46 -31.16
CA LEU A 8 -33.41 -33.86 -30.92
C LEU A 8 -33.50 -33.00 -29.65
N ALA A 9 -33.01 -33.50 -28.52
CA ALA A 9 -32.87 -32.73 -27.30
C ALA A 9 -31.62 -31.83 -27.40
N ALA A 10 -31.84 -30.54 -27.67
CA ALA A 10 -30.78 -29.52 -27.59
C ALA A 10 -30.51 -29.20 -26.10
N GLY A 11 -29.43 -29.76 -25.56
CA GLY A 11 -28.95 -29.42 -24.22
C GLY A 11 -28.32 -28.03 -24.20
N LEU A 12 -28.95 -27.09 -23.49
CA LEU A 12 -28.34 -25.80 -23.18
C LEU A 12 -27.17 -26.03 -22.21
N LEU A 13 -25.94 -25.87 -22.68
CA LEU A 13 -24.77 -25.79 -21.80
C LEU A 13 -24.79 -24.43 -21.09
N ILE A 14 -25.30 -24.40 -19.86
CA ILE A 14 -25.12 -23.26 -18.96
C ILE A 14 -23.72 -23.41 -18.37
N SER A 15 -22.73 -22.74 -18.98
CA SER A 15 -21.40 -22.64 -18.40
C SER A 15 -21.49 -21.82 -17.11
N PRO A 16 -21.09 -22.35 -15.94
CA PRO A 16 -20.95 -21.52 -14.76
C PRO A 16 -19.82 -20.51 -15.04
N LEU A 17 -20.14 -19.22 -14.96
CA LEU A 17 -19.12 -18.18 -14.84
C LEU A 17 -18.41 -18.44 -13.50
N LEU A 18 -17.22 -19.05 -13.54
CA LEU A 18 -16.30 -19.01 -12.42
C LEU A 18 -15.92 -17.55 -12.23
N HIS A 19 -16.58 -16.87 -11.28
CA HIS A 19 -16.14 -15.55 -10.85
C HIS A 19 -15.01 -15.77 -9.84
N ALA A 20 -13.84 -15.19 -10.11
CA ALA A 20 -12.76 -15.19 -9.13
C ALA A 20 -13.22 -14.39 -7.89
N MET A 21 -13.23 -15.02 -6.71
CA MET A 21 -13.56 -14.31 -5.47
C MET A 21 -12.44 -13.33 -5.14
N PRO A 22 -12.75 -12.16 -4.56
CA PRO A 22 -11.72 -11.21 -4.15
C PRO A 22 -10.78 -11.83 -3.10
N LEU A 23 -9.47 -11.72 -3.32
CA LEU A 23 -8.46 -12.16 -2.38
C LEU A 23 -8.26 -11.08 -1.31
N ASN A 24 -8.30 -11.51 -0.05
CA ASN A 24 -8.13 -10.63 1.09
C ASN A 24 -6.82 -10.97 1.80
N TYR A 25 -6.00 -9.96 2.08
CA TYR A 25 -4.75 -10.08 2.81
C TYR A 25 -4.72 -9.15 4.02
N THR A 26 -3.97 -9.55 5.03
CA THR A 26 -3.64 -8.73 6.21
C THR A 26 -2.15 -8.44 6.21
N ILE A 27 -1.78 -7.17 6.38
CA ILE A 27 -0.37 -6.77 6.44
C ILE A 27 0.30 -7.44 7.65
N ALA A 28 1.46 -8.07 7.41
CA ALA A 28 2.33 -8.62 8.43
C ALA A 28 3.17 -7.49 9.04
N THR A 29 2.73 -6.99 10.19
CA THR A 29 3.28 -5.82 10.89
C THR A 29 4.79 -5.94 11.15
N ASP A 30 5.29 -7.12 11.49
CA ASP A 30 6.69 -7.42 11.82
C ASP A 30 7.58 -7.63 10.59
N LYS A 31 6.98 -7.63 9.39
CA LYS A 31 7.62 -7.84 8.10
C LYS A 31 7.39 -6.68 7.13
N THR A 32 6.95 -5.55 7.66
CA THR A 32 6.65 -4.35 6.87
C THR A 32 7.41 -3.17 7.44
N ALA A 33 8.12 -2.45 6.57
CA ALA A 33 8.91 -1.29 6.93
C ALA A 33 8.74 -0.17 5.90
N ILE A 34 8.78 1.07 6.36
CA ILE A 34 8.77 2.26 5.52
C ILE A 34 10.05 3.03 5.77
N ALA A 35 10.78 3.36 4.70
CA ALA A 35 11.94 4.23 4.74
C ALA A 35 11.62 5.57 4.05
N LEU A 36 12.04 6.64 4.69
CA LEU A 36 11.94 8.03 4.24
C LEU A 36 13.35 8.57 3.98
N SER A 37 13.52 9.34 2.92
CA SER A 37 14.77 10.05 2.65
C SER A 37 14.54 11.42 2.01
N TRP A 38 15.38 12.38 2.39
CA TRP A 38 15.31 13.76 1.91
C TRP A 38 16.68 14.44 2.07
N GLN A 39 16.93 15.54 1.34
CA GLN A 39 18.13 16.35 1.57
C GLN A 39 17.87 17.41 2.65
N ALA A 40 18.82 17.56 3.57
CA ALA A 40 18.80 18.60 4.60
C ALA A 40 20.22 19.08 4.87
N PHE A 41 20.41 20.40 4.89
CA PHE A 41 21.69 21.05 5.16
C PHE A 41 22.84 20.55 4.27
N GLY A 42 22.53 20.22 3.01
CA GLY A 42 23.51 19.69 2.04
C GLY A 42 23.85 18.20 2.22
N HIS A 43 23.13 17.48 3.07
CA HIS A 43 23.36 16.05 3.34
C HIS A 43 22.07 15.24 3.25
N LEU A 44 22.20 13.95 2.92
CA LEU A 44 21.08 13.02 2.95
C LEU A 44 20.65 12.76 4.39
N SER A 45 19.37 12.98 4.66
CA SER A 45 18.70 12.60 5.91
C SER A 45 17.74 11.45 5.65
N GLN A 46 17.54 10.63 6.69
CA GLN A 46 16.73 9.42 6.61
C GLN A 46 15.93 9.22 7.90
N ALA A 47 14.77 8.58 7.75
CA ALA A 47 13.98 8.06 8.85
C ALA A 47 13.25 6.79 8.42
N SER A 48 12.79 6.00 9.38
CA SER A 48 11.93 4.84 9.15
C SER A 48 10.68 4.91 10.02
N LEU A 49 9.65 4.18 9.58
CA LEU A 49 8.42 3.92 10.31
C LEU A 49 8.14 2.41 10.23
N ASP A 50 7.87 1.82 11.37
CA ASP A 50 7.49 0.40 11.52
C ASP A 50 6.07 0.29 12.07
N GLY A 51 5.61 -0.93 12.39
CA GLY A 51 4.32 -1.12 13.04
C GLY A 51 3.13 -0.87 12.11
N VAL A 52 3.37 -0.96 10.79
CA VAL A 52 2.34 -0.77 9.77
C VAL A 52 1.28 -1.86 9.90
N THR A 53 0.02 -1.45 9.93
CA THR A 53 -1.14 -2.36 9.97
C THR A 53 -2.10 -2.02 8.86
N GLY A 54 -2.82 -3.01 8.36
CA GLY A 54 -3.77 -2.76 7.29
C GLY A 54 -4.30 -4.02 6.64
N ASN A 55 -5.24 -3.79 5.74
CA ASN A 55 -5.89 -4.83 4.94
C ASN A 55 -5.73 -4.50 3.46
N ILE A 56 -5.63 -5.54 2.65
CA ILE A 56 -5.56 -5.46 1.20
C ILE A 56 -6.66 -6.38 0.65
N THR A 57 -7.50 -5.87 -0.22
CA THR A 57 -8.51 -6.61 -0.97
C THR A 57 -8.18 -6.42 -2.45
N LEU A 58 -8.00 -7.51 -3.18
CA LEU A 58 -7.73 -7.54 -4.61
C LEU A 58 -8.81 -8.35 -5.32
N ASP A 59 -9.49 -7.73 -6.27
CA ASP A 59 -10.50 -8.33 -7.15
C ASP A 59 -9.96 -8.28 -8.60
N ALA A 60 -9.50 -9.44 -9.09
CA ALA A 60 -8.92 -9.56 -10.42
C ALA A 60 -9.92 -9.26 -11.55
N GLU A 61 -11.22 -9.32 -11.30
CA GLU A 61 -12.27 -9.02 -12.28
C GLU A 61 -12.72 -7.56 -12.20
N LYS A 62 -12.45 -6.88 -11.08
CA LYS A 62 -12.88 -5.50 -10.81
C LYS A 62 -11.80 -4.70 -10.08
N GLU A 63 -10.82 -4.18 -10.81
CA GLU A 63 -9.76 -3.29 -10.28
C GLU A 63 -10.27 -2.08 -9.47
N MET A 64 -11.51 -1.64 -9.70
CA MET A 64 -12.14 -0.54 -8.95
C MET A 64 -12.55 -0.94 -7.53
N ASP A 65 -12.71 -2.23 -7.27
CA ASP A 65 -13.06 -2.79 -5.97
C ASP A 65 -11.81 -3.09 -5.14
N ASP A 66 -10.61 -2.98 -5.73
CA ASP A 66 -9.32 -3.10 -5.04
C ASP A 66 -9.19 -2.05 -3.94
N ARG A 67 -9.00 -2.52 -2.71
CA ARG A 67 -8.92 -1.67 -1.53
C ARG A 67 -7.69 -1.99 -0.70
N ILE A 68 -6.89 -0.98 -0.42
CA ILE A 68 -5.78 -1.02 0.52
C ILE A 68 -6.09 0.03 1.59
N ASP A 69 -6.18 -0.39 2.84
CA ASP A 69 -6.38 0.50 3.99
C ASP A 69 -5.27 0.27 5.01
N VAL A 70 -4.50 1.33 5.30
CA VAL A 70 -3.26 1.25 6.05
C VAL A 70 -3.22 2.31 7.14
N LYS A 71 -2.72 1.91 8.30
CA LYS A 71 -2.44 2.73 9.47
C LYS A 71 -0.98 2.57 9.84
N ILE A 72 -0.29 3.70 9.98
CA ILE A 72 1.13 3.77 10.32
C ILE A 72 1.26 4.59 11.62
N PRO A 73 1.68 3.97 12.73
CA PRO A 73 1.83 4.67 14.01
C PRO A 73 3.07 5.57 14.00
N ILE A 74 2.92 6.86 14.29
CA ILE A 74 4.06 7.81 14.37
C ILE A 74 5.00 7.47 15.52
N SER A 75 4.51 6.79 16.56
CA SER A 75 5.33 6.38 17.71
C SER A 75 6.53 5.51 17.31
N THR A 76 6.47 4.78 16.19
CA THR A 76 7.55 3.95 15.67
C THR A 76 8.58 4.72 14.85
N LEU A 77 8.34 6.01 14.57
CA LEU A 77 9.26 6.81 13.76
C LEU A 77 10.66 6.83 14.39
N GLN A 78 11.67 6.53 13.59
CA GLN A 78 13.07 6.63 13.99
C GLN A 78 13.87 7.31 12.89
N ALA A 79 14.54 8.41 13.21
CA ALA A 79 15.45 9.09 12.31
C ALA A 79 16.91 8.67 12.55
N SER A 80 17.82 9.18 11.73
CA SER A 80 19.26 8.93 11.84
C SER A 80 19.87 9.26 13.20
N ASN A 81 19.22 10.08 14.03
CA ASN A 81 19.61 10.34 15.42
C ASN A 81 18.40 10.71 16.29
N GLY A 82 18.57 10.59 17.61
CA GLY A 82 17.49 10.81 18.59
C GLY A 82 16.93 12.24 18.63
N LEU A 83 17.74 13.26 18.35
CA LEU A 83 17.27 14.65 18.32
C LEU A 83 16.32 14.86 17.12
N LEU A 84 16.71 14.37 15.94
CA LEU A 84 15.86 14.44 14.76
C LEU A 84 14.58 13.61 14.94
N THR A 85 14.65 12.41 15.53
CA THR A 85 13.46 11.64 15.90
C THR A 85 12.51 12.45 16.79
N TYR A 86 13.05 13.04 17.87
CA TYR A 86 12.26 13.84 18.80
C TYR A 86 11.59 15.03 18.10
N GLN A 87 12.36 15.75 17.26
CA GLN A 87 11.82 16.88 16.51
C GLN A 87 10.72 16.44 15.54
N LEU A 88 10.93 15.38 14.76
CA LEU A 88 9.92 14.88 13.82
C LEU A 88 8.62 14.48 14.52
N LYS A 89 8.68 13.89 15.72
CA LYS A 89 7.49 13.52 16.49
C LYS A 89 6.80 14.72 17.15
N SER A 90 7.49 15.85 17.34
CA SER A 90 6.95 17.04 18.00
C SER A 90 5.92 17.79 17.15
N SER A 91 5.24 18.76 17.76
CA SER A 91 4.27 19.65 17.11
C SER A 91 4.83 20.48 15.94
N LEU A 92 6.17 20.58 15.83
CA LEU A 92 6.83 21.22 14.70
C LEU A 92 6.64 20.46 13.38
N PHE A 93 6.44 19.13 13.45
CA PHE A 93 6.27 18.26 12.31
C PHE A 93 5.03 17.39 12.52
N PHE A 94 5.17 16.10 12.84
CA PHE A 94 4.05 15.16 12.87
C PHE A 94 3.04 15.38 14.01
N ASP A 95 3.45 16.03 15.11
CA ASP A 95 2.60 16.24 16.27
C ASP A 95 1.96 14.93 16.78
N ALA A 96 2.82 13.97 17.11
CA ALA A 96 2.44 12.59 17.40
C ALA A 96 1.48 12.44 18.60
N GLU A 97 1.47 13.42 19.51
CA GLU A 97 0.58 13.45 20.67
C GLU A 97 -0.89 13.66 20.25
N HIS A 98 -1.14 14.55 19.28
CA HIS A 98 -2.48 14.85 18.79
C HIS A 98 -2.87 14.03 17.55
N TYR A 99 -1.88 13.62 16.76
CA TYR A 99 -2.06 12.88 15.52
C TYR A 99 -1.17 11.61 15.53
N PRO A 100 -1.58 10.56 16.25
CA PRO A 100 -0.73 9.40 16.50
C PRO A 100 -0.53 8.49 15.27
N ASP A 101 -1.38 8.62 14.25
CA ASP A 101 -1.39 7.76 13.07
C ASP A 101 -1.31 8.57 11.77
N ILE A 102 -0.54 8.07 10.80
CA ILE A 102 -0.73 8.35 9.37
C ILE A 102 -1.70 7.31 8.81
N ARG A 103 -2.54 7.71 7.85
CA ARG A 103 -3.46 6.82 7.14
C ARG A 103 -3.25 6.87 5.65
N PHE A 104 -3.31 5.71 5.00
CA PHE A 104 -3.37 5.61 3.54
C PHE A 104 -4.56 4.74 3.15
N THR A 105 -5.35 5.21 2.18
CA THR A 105 -6.45 4.44 1.59
C THR A 105 -6.34 4.51 0.07
N SER A 106 -6.32 3.36 -0.61
CA SER A 106 -6.35 3.32 -2.07
C SER A 106 -7.75 3.65 -2.61
N SER A 107 -7.76 4.20 -3.82
CA SER A 107 -8.97 4.36 -4.64
C SER A 107 -8.95 3.47 -5.87
N ARG A 108 -7.77 3.01 -6.31
CA ARG A 108 -7.60 2.12 -7.45
C ARG A 108 -6.23 1.47 -7.42
N VAL A 109 -6.14 0.20 -7.81
CA VAL A 109 -4.90 -0.47 -8.16
C VAL A 109 -4.94 -0.79 -9.65
N VAL A 110 -3.83 -0.58 -10.36
CA VAL A 110 -3.73 -0.84 -11.81
C VAL A 110 -2.54 -1.76 -12.04
N ALA A 111 -2.79 -2.93 -12.63
CA ALA A 111 -1.73 -3.81 -13.08
C ALA A 111 -1.05 -3.22 -14.33
N LEU A 112 0.28 -3.08 -14.29
CA LEU A 112 1.09 -2.64 -15.42
C LEU A 112 1.73 -3.83 -16.16
N GLY A 113 1.49 -5.06 -15.69
CA GLY A 113 2.10 -6.29 -16.19
C GLY A 113 3.44 -6.61 -15.52
N HIS A 114 3.90 -7.85 -15.68
CA HIS A 114 5.20 -8.34 -15.16
C HIS A 114 5.39 -8.09 -13.64
N GLY A 115 4.32 -8.20 -12.86
CA GLY A 115 4.38 -7.98 -11.41
C GLY A 115 4.48 -6.50 -11.00
N HIS A 116 4.36 -5.55 -11.92
CA HIS A 116 4.32 -4.12 -11.60
C HIS A 116 2.89 -3.61 -11.47
N PHE A 117 2.69 -2.69 -10.54
CA PHE A 117 1.40 -2.10 -10.21
C PHE A 117 1.54 -0.60 -9.97
N ARG A 118 0.47 0.14 -10.27
CA ARG A 118 0.29 1.51 -9.83
C ARG A 118 -0.89 1.61 -8.88
N VAL A 119 -0.62 2.05 -7.66
CA VAL A 119 -1.64 2.23 -6.62
C VAL A 119 -1.96 3.70 -6.47
N PHE A 120 -3.19 4.08 -6.81
CA PHE A 120 -3.72 5.41 -6.57
C PHE A 120 -4.40 5.41 -5.21
N GLY A 121 -4.15 6.45 -4.43
CA GLY A 121 -4.79 6.56 -3.13
C GLY A 121 -4.64 7.93 -2.52
N SER A 122 -4.99 8.00 -1.25
CA SER A 122 -4.92 9.21 -0.47
C SER A 122 -4.16 8.99 0.82
N LEU A 123 -3.17 9.85 1.05
CA LEU A 123 -2.37 9.90 2.26
C LEU A 123 -2.92 11.00 3.17
N SER A 124 -3.19 10.66 4.42
CA SER A 124 -3.61 11.59 5.47
C SER A 124 -2.52 11.69 6.52
N VAL A 125 -2.00 12.90 6.71
CA VAL A 125 -1.01 13.25 7.73
C VAL A 125 -1.55 14.47 8.47
N LYS A 126 -1.69 14.40 9.80
CA LYS A 126 -2.26 15.49 10.62
C LYS A 126 -3.63 15.99 10.12
N ASN A 127 -4.52 15.07 9.76
CA ASN A 127 -5.82 15.35 9.13
C ASN A 127 -5.75 16.11 7.79
N ILE A 128 -4.57 16.31 7.22
CA ILE A 128 -4.40 16.87 5.89
C ILE A 128 -4.32 15.71 4.91
N GLN A 129 -5.31 15.63 4.03
CA GLN A 129 -5.43 14.58 3.03
C GLN A 129 -4.90 15.06 1.67
N ARG A 130 -4.05 14.25 1.03
CA ARG A 130 -3.51 14.49 -0.31
C ARG A 130 -3.55 13.23 -1.17
N PRO A 131 -3.77 13.35 -2.49
CA PRO A 131 -3.62 12.22 -3.39
C PRO A 131 -2.14 11.85 -3.52
N VAL A 132 -1.86 10.55 -3.56
CA VAL A 132 -0.53 10.01 -3.83
C VAL A 132 -0.63 8.81 -4.76
N ILE A 133 0.44 8.54 -5.49
CA ILE A 133 0.56 7.40 -6.40
C ILE A 133 1.78 6.61 -5.96
N LEU A 134 1.62 5.32 -5.72
CA LEU A 134 2.72 4.41 -5.41
C LEU A 134 2.98 3.54 -6.65
N ASP A 135 4.24 3.42 -7.04
CA ASP A 135 4.68 2.43 -8.00
C ASP A 135 5.17 1.21 -7.21
N ALA A 136 4.50 0.07 -7.38
CA ALA A 136 4.72 -1.15 -6.62
C ALA A 136 5.17 -2.30 -7.53
N THR A 137 6.02 -3.17 -7.01
CA THR A 137 6.52 -4.37 -7.70
C THR A 137 6.38 -5.57 -6.79
N LEU A 138 5.85 -6.66 -7.33
CA LEU A 138 5.77 -7.96 -6.68
C LEU A 138 7.18 -8.52 -6.53
N GLU A 139 7.53 -8.90 -5.31
CA GLU A 139 8.82 -9.54 -5.06
C GLU A 139 8.66 -11.05 -4.90
N GLU A 140 9.60 -11.79 -5.50
CA GLU A 140 9.78 -13.22 -5.28
C GLU A 140 10.94 -13.42 -4.30
N HIS A 141 10.63 -13.68 -3.03
CA HIS A 141 11.67 -13.88 -2.02
C HIS A 141 11.99 -15.37 -1.86
N GLY A 142 13.22 -15.77 -2.25
CA GLY A 142 13.83 -17.04 -1.81
C GLY A 142 13.07 -18.32 -2.19
N GLY A 143 12.36 -18.34 -3.32
CA GLY A 143 11.55 -19.47 -3.76
C GLY A 143 10.13 -19.52 -3.18
N ASN A 144 9.78 -18.61 -2.27
CA ASN A 144 8.39 -18.34 -1.92
C ASN A 144 7.85 -17.33 -2.94
N VAL A 145 7.17 -17.86 -3.95
CA VAL A 145 6.45 -17.07 -4.95
C VAL A 145 5.33 -16.33 -4.21
N SER A 146 5.25 -15.02 -4.40
CA SER A 146 4.05 -14.26 -4.01
C SER A 146 2.84 -14.94 -4.66
N GLY A 147 1.91 -15.43 -3.85
CA GLY A 147 0.85 -16.33 -4.29
C GLY A 147 -0.43 -16.14 -3.50
N GLU A 148 -1.34 -17.11 -3.60
CA GLU A 148 -2.65 -17.05 -2.94
C GLU A 148 -2.55 -16.92 -1.41
N GLU A 149 -1.46 -17.37 -0.79
CA GLU A 149 -1.29 -17.38 0.67
C GLU A 149 -0.51 -16.19 1.24
N ALA A 150 0.39 -15.59 0.45
CA ALA A 150 1.26 -14.51 0.90
C ALA A 150 1.69 -13.59 -0.25
N LEU A 151 1.84 -12.31 0.08
CA LEU A 151 2.18 -11.24 -0.84
C LEU A 151 3.43 -10.54 -0.31
N SER A 152 4.46 -10.38 -1.15
CA SER A 152 5.62 -9.50 -0.88
C SER A 152 5.69 -8.43 -1.96
N LEU A 153 5.74 -7.16 -1.54
CA LEU A 153 5.75 -6.01 -2.43
C LEU A 153 6.81 -5.02 -1.99
N HIS A 154 7.52 -4.47 -2.98
CA HIS A 154 8.28 -3.25 -2.82
C HIS A 154 7.54 -2.11 -3.52
N ALA A 155 7.31 -1.00 -2.82
CA ALA A 155 6.63 0.16 -3.37
C ALA A 155 7.40 1.45 -3.10
N THR A 156 7.34 2.37 -4.06
CA THR A 156 7.99 3.68 -3.96
C THR A 156 7.05 4.81 -4.30
N THR A 157 7.29 5.97 -3.70
CA THR A 157 6.65 7.24 -4.08
C THR A 157 7.51 8.42 -3.63
N ALA A 158 7.08 9.63 -3.95
CA ALA A 158 7.63 10.85 -3.37
C ALA A 158 6.51 11.84 -3.07
N ILE A 159 6.61 12.51 -1.93
CA ILE A 159 5.65 13.53 -1.50
C ILE A 159 6.34 14.87 -1.28
N SER A 160 5.54 15.93 -1.22
CA SER A 160 5.95 17.24 -0.73
C SER A 160 5.59 17.36 0.76
N ARG A 161 6.55 17.70 1.62
CA ARG A 161 6.27 17.92 3.06
C ARG A 161 5.45 19.19 3.29
N SER A 162 5.64 20.22 2.46
CA SER A 162 4.85 21.45 2.52
C SER A 162 3.37 21.22 2.20
N ALA A 163 3.04 20.22 1.36
CA ALA A 163 1.66 19.83 1.09
C ALA A 163 0.89 19.38 2.35
N PHE A 164 1.61 19.02 3.43
CA PHE A 164 1.08 18.62 4.74
C PHE A 164 1.42 19.63 5.85
N ASN A 165 1.72 20.89 5.50
CA ASN A 165 2.12 21.96 6.42
C ASN A 165 3.33 21.61 7.30
N MET A 166 4.24 20.78 6.78
CA MET A 166 5.52 20.46 7.42
C MET A 166 6.65 21.20 6.69
N ASP A 167 6.53 22.52 6.54
CA ASP A 167 7.35 23.39 5.68
C ASP A 167 8.45 24.17 6.43
N ARG A 168 8.72 23.83 7.70
CA ARG A 168 9.79 24.46 8.49
C ARG A 168 11.16 24.32 7.81
N PHE A 169 12.02 25.32 7.94
CA PHE A 169 13.37 25.32 7.34
C PHE A 169 13.38 25.22 5.81
N THR A 170 12.35 25.76 5.15
CA THR A 170 12.38 26.01 3.70
C THR A 170 13.65 26.78 3.33
N GLY A 171 14.39 26.27 2.34
CA GLY A 171 15.68 26.81 1.90
C GLY A 171 16.91 26.02 2.35
N VAL A 172 16.81 25.20 3.40
CA VAL A 172 17.90 24.29 3.82
C VAL A 172 17.46 22.84 3.96
N VAL A 173 16.15 22.57 3.99
CA VAL A 173 15.58 21.22 3.93
C VAL A 173 14.70 21.12 2.70
N ASP A 174 14.97 20.13 1.85
CA ASP A 174 14.22 19.89 0.62
C ASP A 174 12.74 19.63 0.91
N ASP A 175 11.88 20.07 0.00
CA ASP A 175 10.44 19.83 0.12
C ASP A 175 10.06 18.39 -0.27
N ARG A 176 10.84 17.78 -1.19
CA ARG A 176 10.63 16.42 -1.66
C ARG A 176 11.13 15.41 -0.62
N VAL A 177 10.24 14.52 -0.20
CA VAL A 177 10.54 13.34 0.62
C VAL A 177 10.30 12.10 -0.23
N ALA A 178 11.35 11.33 -0.49
CA ALA A 178 11.24 10.03 -1.14
C ALA A 178 10.85 8.97 -0.11
N ILE A 179 9.96 8.06 -0.52
CA ILE A 179 9.40 7.00 0.32
C ILE A 179 9.64 5.67 -0.38
N SER A 180 10.19 4.73 0.36
CA SER A 180 10.39 3.33 -0.01
C SER A 180 9.67 2.46 1.01
N ILE A 181 8.99 1.42 0.54
CA ILE A 181 8.08 0.63 1.36
C ILE A 181 8.30 -0.84 1.01
N ASP A 182 8.62 -1.64 2.01
CA ASP A 182 8.65 -3.09 1.90
C ASP A 182 7.46 -3.63 2.68
N ILE A 183 6.53 -4.30 2.01
CA ILE A 183 5.31 -4.86 2.61
C ILE A 183 5.30 -6.37 2.41
N GLN A 184 4.99 -7.07 3.49
CA GLN A 184 4.49 -8.44 3.41
C GLN A 184 3.06 -8.51 3.93
N ALA A 185 2.22 -9.30 3.29
CA ALA A 185 0.85 -9.55 3.73
C ALA A 185 0.52 -11.05 3.59
N LYS A 186 -0.35 -11.55 4.46
CA LYS A 186 -0.82 -12.94 4.45
C LYS A 186 -2.29 -13.00 4.11
N ALA A 187 -2.67 -13.99 3.32
CA ALA A 187 -4.05 -14.19 2.95
C ALA A 187 -4.92 -14.48 4.18
N ARG A 188 -6.13 -13.95 4.15
CA ARG A 188 -7.18 -14.23 5.10
C ARG A 188 -8.11 -15.24 4.45
N HIS A 189 -7.97 -16.51 4.79
CA HIS A 189 -8.96 -17.50 4.41
C HIS A 189 -10.29 -17.14 5.11
N THR A 190 -11.31 -16.85 4.32
CA THR A 190 -12.69 -16.87 4.80
C THR A 190 -13.05 -18.33 5.06
N ALA A 191 -13.37 -18.63 6.32
CA ALA A 191 -13.87 -19.95 6.74
C ALA A 191 -15.26 -20.23 6.13
#